data_AF-A0A6U1KMR9-F1
#
_entry.id   AF-A0A6U1KMR9-F1
#
_cell.length_a   1.000
_cell.length_b   1.000
_cell.length_c   1.000
_cell.angle_alpha   90.00
_cell.angle_beta   90.00
_cell.angle_gamma   90.00
#
_symmetry.space_group_name_H-M   'P 1'
#
loop_
_entity.id
_entity.type
_entity.pdbx_description
1 polymer ?
#
loop_
_entity_poly.entity_id
_entity_poly.type
_entity_poly.pdbx_seq_one_letter_code
_entity_poly.pdbx_strand_id
1 'polypeptide(L)'
;MQDARRRQDSVGSASKVMKDRLGGKSKVALGQDQHHLDILPKVLRNYALAAKHGHRLIMQSLPRLLTLWYDFGSGLSDWLATAEGNEESVLEKSAEAVADVMETAMTDVPVYSWLMVLSQLISRMCHRDADVAAVTRQIITRVTEAYPQQSFWSLVPVVRSKYKQRSKAATEIMTRAKRNILASRDGKHKGSKCQDLFSQFPALVDQLIALANYIPDQRVRKFDLTREGGLTHVTRMNPDAVILPVLNMLTPELPTNGVANPSHNAFSGRETTIQGIKKEVLPGNTEVSDANCVNMYLLCPRCCGAHVFIAVQVEVMASLQKPKKVVFLGSDGHPYTFLAKPKDDLRKDQRLMELATALNRCVIFI
;
A
#
# COMPACT_ATOMS: atom_id res chain seq x y z
N MET A 1 -12.97 -35.02 -28.21
CA MET A 1 -11.63 -34.46 -28.50
C MET A 1 -11.50 -33.81 -29.90
N GLN A 2 -12.59 -33.53 -30.61
CA GLN A 2 -12.57 -32.76 -31.89
C GLN A 2 -13.14 -31.33 -31.77
N ASP A 3 -13.78 -31.01 -30.65
CA ASP A 3 -14.46 -29.72 -30.44
C ASP A 3 -13.52 -28.59 -29.93
N ALA A 4 -12.30 -28.96 -29.52
CA ALA A 4 -11.28 -28.00 -29.06
C ALA A 4 -10.44 -27.42 -30.21
N ARG A 5 -10.33 -28.11 -31.36
CA ARG A 5 -9.58 -27.63 -32.54
C ARG A 5 -10.37 -26.61 -33.36
N ARG A 6 -11.69 -26.75 -33.47
CA ARG A 6 -12.55 -25.79 -34.20
C ARG A 6 -12.61 -24.38 -33.61
N ARG A 7 -12.13 -24.16 -32.37
CA ARG A 7 -12.06 -22.83 -31.76
C ARG A 7 -10.73 -22.10 -31.98
N GLN A 8 -9.71 -22.79 -32.52
CA GLN A 8 -8.45 -22.14 -32.90
C GLN A 8 -8.47 -21.68 -34.37
N ASP A 9 -9.23 -22.34 -35.25
CA ASP A 9 -9.30 -22.00 -36.67
C ASP A 9 -10.25 -20.84 -37.01
N SER A 10 -11.11 -20.40 -36.08
CA SER A 10 -11.99 -19.23 -36.29
C SER A 10 -11.35 -17.88 -35.93
N VAL A 11 -10.09 -17.86 -35.49
CA VAL A 11 -9.35 -16.63 -35.14
C VAL A 11 -8.77 -15.93 -36.39
N GLY A 12 -8.89 -16.54 -37.58
CA GLY A 12 -8.26 -16.04 -38.80
C GLY A 12 -9.04 -15.02 -39.65
N SER A 13 -10.32 -14.74 -39.38
CA SER A 13 -11.07 -13.81 -40.25
C SER A 13 -12.28 -13.18 -39.57
N ALA A 14 -12.06 -12.06 -38.88
CA ALA A 14 -13.09 -11.03 -38.63
C ALA A 14 -12.45 -9.82 -37.92
N SER A 15 -11.55 -9.11 -38.60
CA SER A 15 -11.19 -7.75 -38.20
C SER A 15 -12.32 -6.82 -38.65
N LYS A 16 -13.32 -6.58 -37.79
CA LYS A 16 -14.27 -5.49 -37.97
C LYS A 16 -14.50 -4.79 -36.63
N VAL A 17 -14.08 -3.53 -36.62
CA VAL A 17 -14.11 -2.53 -35.56
C VAL A 17 -15.45 -2.55 -34.81
N MET A 18 -15.44 -2.98 -33.55
CA MET A 18 -16.54 -2.76 -32.60
C MET A 18 -16.14 -1.62 -31.66
N LYS A 19 -16.83 -0.49 -31.80
CA LYS A 19 -16.57 0.77 -31.08
C LYS A 19 -17.27 0.71 -29.72
N ASP A 20 -16.50 0.50 -28.66
CA ASP A 20 -16.98 0.41 -27.29
C ASP A 20 -17.42 1.80 -26.77
N ARG A 21 -18.69 1.94 -26.38
CA ARG A 21 -19.40 3.23 -26.19
C ARG A 21 -19.31 3.85 -24.79
N LEU A 22 -18.55 3.30 -23.84
CA LEU A 22 -18.51 3.81 -22.45
C LEU A 22 -17.11 3.85 -21.82
N GLY A 23 -16.06 3.88 -22.63
CA GLY A 23 -14.68 4.10 -22.16
C GLY A 23 -14.27 5.56 -22.32
N GLY A 24 -14.58 6.39 -21.32
CA GLY A 24 -14.03 7.75 -21.20
C GLY A 24 -12.51 7.70 -21.00
N LYS A 25 -11.78 7.45 -22.09
CA LYS A 25 -10.34 7.71 -22.17
C LYS A 25 -10.19 9.22 -22.33
N SER A 26 -10.19 9.95 -21.23
CA SER A 26 -9.38 11.18 -21.18
C SER A 26 -7.92 10.74 -21.13
N LYS A 27 -7.43 10.15 -22.23
CA LYS A 27 -6.03 10.29 -22.58
C LYS A 27 -5.88 11.78 -22.80
N VAL A 28 -5.23 12.48 -21.88
CA VAL A 28 -4.53 13.69 -22.27
C VAL A 28 -3.51 13.19 -23.29
N ALA A 29 -3.87 13.25 -24.57
CA ALA A 29 -2.90 12.97 -25.62
C ALA A 29 -1.85 14.07 -25.46
N LEU A 30 -0.67 13.70 -24.96
CA LEU A 30 0.49 14.57 -25.04
C LEU A 30 0.66 14.88 -26.54
N GLY A 31 0.50 16.16 -26.89
CA GLY A 31 0.46 16.60 -28.28
C GLY A 31 1.72 16.20 -29.02
N GLN A 32 1.58 15.88 -30.30
CA GLN A 32 2.68 15.52 -31.21
C GLN A 32 3.56 16.73 -31.59
N ASP A 33 3.41 17.86 -30.90
CA ASP A 33 4.07 19.12 -31.24
C ASP A 33 5.43 19.21 -30.53
N GLN A 34 6.51 19.50 -31.27
CA GLN A 34 7.87 19.70 -30.73
C GLN A 34 7.91 20.67 -29.53
N HIS A 35 7.03 21.69 -29.52
CA HIS A 35 6.89 22.64 -28.42
C HIS A 35 6.49 22.02 -27.07
N HIS A 36 5.81 20.87 -27.09
CA HIS A 36 5.42 20.18 -25.87
C HIS A 36 6.63 19.61 -25.11
N LEU A 37 7.64 19.11 -25.83
CA LEU A 37 8.85 18.53 -25.25
C LEU A 37 9.70 19.59 -24.53
N ASP A 38 9.74 20.81 -25.05
CA ASP A 38 10.45 21.94 -24.42
C ASP A 38 9.76 22.49 -23.16
N ILE A 39 8.43 22.38 -23.11
CA ILE A 39 7.61 22.94 -22.03
C ILE A 39 7.50 21.94 -20.88
N LEU A 40 7.47 20.64 -21.17
CA LEU A 40 7.24 19.59 -20.19
C LEU A 40 8.24 19.61 -19.01
N PRO A 41 9.57 19.69 -19.21
CA PRO A 41 10.52 19.79 -18.09
C PRO A 41 10.24 21.00 -17.18
N LYS A 42 9.86 22.15 -17.78
CA LYS A 42 9.52 23.37 -17.03
C LYS A 42 8.27 23.18 -16.18
N VAL A 43 7.25 22.52 -16.74
CA VAL A 43 6.01 22.20 -16.04
C VAL A 43 6.27 21.25 -14.88
N LEU A 44 7.03 20.17 -15.10
CA LEU A 44 7.40 19.23 -14.05
C LEU A 44 8.19 19.92 -12.93
N ARG A 45 9.15 20.77 -13.28
CA ARG A 45 9.94 21.54 -12.31
C ARG A 45 9.06 22.42 -11.43
N ASN A 46 8.08 23.12 -12.02
CA ASN A 46 7.15 23.96 -11.26
C ASN A 46 6.26 23.14 -10.31
N TYR A 47 5.77 21.97 -10.74
CA TYR A 47 5.03 21.08 -9.85
C TYR A 47 5.91 20.53 -8.72
N ALA A 48 7.17 20.19 -8.99
CA ALA A 48 8.12 19.75 -7.98
C ALA A 48 8.43 20.86 -6.96
N LEU A 49 8.66 22.11 -7.41
CA LEU A 49 8.85 23.27 -6.54
C LEU A 49 7.61 23.57 -5.70
N ALA A 50 6.41 23.44 -6.28
CA ALA A 50 5.17 23.59 -5.53
C ALA A 50 5.05 22.55 -4.42
N ALA A 51 5.41 21.28 -4.68
CA ALA A 51 5.42 20.22 -3.68
C ALA A 51 6.54 20.40 -2.63
N LYS A 52 7.67 20.99 -3.02
CA LYS A 52 8.80 21.32 -2.14
C LYS A 52 8.43 22.37 -1.11
N HIS A 53 7.67 23.41 -1.47
CA HIS A 53 7.39 24.53 -0.57
C HIS A 53 5.98 24.49 0.04
N GLY A 54 4.99 23.97 -0.68
CA GLY A 54 3.57 24.07 -0.33
C GLY A 54 2.89 22.72 -0.07
N HIS A 55 2.09 22.66 1.00
CA HIS A 55 1.41 21.43 1.45
C HIS A 55 -0.09 21.41 1.15
N ARG A 56 -0.66 22.59 0.87
CA ARG A 56 -2.10 22.76 0.64
C ARG A 56 -2.61 22.00 -0.59
N LEU A 57 -1.84 22.00 -1.68
CA LEU A 57 -2.22 21.42 -2.96
C LEU A 57 -1.47 20.12 -3.29
N ILE A 58 -0.82 19.50 -2.30
CA ILE A 58 0.08 18.37 -2.53
C ILE A 58 -0.63 17.15 -3.13
N MET A 59 -1.89 16.95 -2.75
CA MET A 59 -2.75 15.88 -3.28
C MET A 59 -3.19 16.11 -4.73
N GLN A 60 -2.92 17.29 -5.29
CA GLN A 60 -3.19 17.62 -6.69
C GLN A 60 -1.89 17.72 -7.49
N SER A 61 -0.89 18.44 -6.97
CA SER A 61 0.38 18.66 -7.66
C SER A 61 1.20 17.38 -7.83
N LEU A 62 1.32 16.58 -6.76
CA LEU A 62 2.19 15.39 -6.78
C LEU A 62 1.63 14.26 -7.66
N PRO A 63 0.33 13.91 -7.61
CA PRO A 63 -0.24 12.97 -8.57
C PRO A 63 -0.15 13.46 -10.03
N ARG A 64 -0.32 14.76 -10.28
CA ARG A 64 -0.19 15.33 -11.64
C ARG A 64 1.24 15.28 -12.16
N LEU A 65 2.22 15.61 -11.32
CA LEU A 65 3.64 15.44 -11.61
C LEU A 65 3.92 14.00 -12.04
N LEU A 66 3.50 13.02 -11.22
CA LEU A 66 3.71 11.59 -11.50
C LEU A 66 3.02 11.16 -12.79
N THR A 67 1.79 11.59 -13.03
CA THR A 67 1.03 11.23 -14.23
C THR A 67 1.76 11.72 -15.49
N LEU A 68 2.14 13.00 -15.53
CA LEU A 68 2.86 13.58 -16.67
C LEU A 68 4.20 12.90 -16.91
N TRP A 69 4.95 12.63 -15.84
CA TRP A 69 6.24 11.93 -15.92
C TRP A 69 6.09 10.49 -16.42
N TYR A 70 5.11 9.74 -15.92
CA TYR A 70 4.87 8.37 -16.38
C TYR A 70 4.36 8.31 -17.82
N ASP A 71 3.51 9.24 -18.22
CA ASP A 71 3.00 9.31 -19.59
C ASP A 71 4.15 9.63 -20.56
N PHE A 72 5.03 10.57 -20.20
CA PHE A 72 6.26 10.87 -20.95
C PHE A 72 7.16 9.64 -21.09
N GLY A 73 7.47 8.97 -19.97
CA GLY A 73 8.29 7.76 -20.00
C GLY A 73 7.68 6.60 -20.79
N SER A 74 6.35 6.56 -20.91
CA SER A 74 5.66 5.52 -21.70
C SER A 74 5.69 5.81 -23.21
N GLY A 75 5.77 7.08 -23.60
CA GLY A 75 5.89 7.52 -24.98
C GLY A 75 7.33 7.60 -25.46
N LEU A 76 8.30 7.80 -24.55
CA LEU A 76 9.71 8.02 -24.88
C LEU A 76 10.31 6.94 -25.77
N SER A 77 10.09 5.65 -25.45
CA SER A 77 10.62 4.54 -26.26
C SER A 77 10.04 4.52 -27.67
N ASP A 78 8.76 4.85 -27.80
CA ASP A 78 8.06 4.85 -29.08
C ASP A 78 8.49 6.06 -29.92
N TRP A 79 8.69 7.22 -29.27
CA TRP A 79 9.16 8.45 -29.93
C TRP A 79 10.61 8.36 -30.39
N LEU A 80 11.50 7.80 -29.57
CA LEU A 80 12.90 7.55 -29.96
C LEU A 80 13.00 6.60 -31.15
N ALA A 81 12.13 5.59 -31.23
CA ALA A 81 12.11 4.66 -32.36
C ALA A 81 11.64 5.31 -33.69
N THR A 82 10.95 6.45 -33.62
CA THR A 82 10.41 7.17 -34.79
C THR A 82 11.16 8.45 -35.13
N ALA A 83 12.01 8.95 -34.24
CA ALA A 83 12.72 10.21 -34.42
C ALA A 83 13.95 10.01 -35.31
N GLU A 84 14.21 10.96 -36.21
CA GLU A 84 15.40 10.95 -37.06
C GLU A 84 16.18 12.26 -36.92
N GLY A 85 17.50 12.15 -36.71
CA GLY A 85 18.43 13.29 -36.76
C GLY A 85 18.24 14.31 -35.63
N ASN A 86 17.81 15.53 -35.97
CA ASN A 86 17.72 16.64 -35.01
C ASN A 86 16.61 16.44 -33.96
N GLU A 87 15.52 15.74 -34.30
CA GLU A 87 14.43 15.47 -33.37
C GLU A 87 14.82 14.48 -32.26
N GLU A 88 15.65 13.49 -32.59
CA GLU A 88 16.20 12.53 -31.64
C GLU A 88 17.07 13.24 -30.60
N SER A 89 17.97 14.13 -31.03
CA SER A 89 18.82 14.91 -30.12
C SER A 89 18.02 15.84 -29.19
N VAL A 90 16.92 16.43 -29.68
CA VAL A 90 16.04 17.27 -28.85
C VAL A 90 15.28 16.41 -27.83
N LEU A 91 14.84 15.22 -28.23
CA LEU A 91 14.13 14.29 -27.37
C LEU A 91 15.03 13.73 -26.26
N GLU A 92 16.27 13.37 -26.59
CA GLU A 92 17.28 12.92 -25.61
C GLU A 92 17.57 14.00 -24.57
N LYS A 93 17.84 15.24 -25.01
CA LYS A 93 18.05 16.39 -24.11
C LYS A 93 16.85 16.64 -23.20
N SER A 94 15.64 16.51 -23.75
CA SER A 94 14.41 16.66 -22.99
C SER A 94 14.25 15.53 -21.96
N ALA A 95 14.57 14.29 -22.33
CA ALA A 95 14.53 13.15 -21.42
C ALA A 95 15.53 13.29 -20.26
N GLU A 96 16.75 13.75 -20.56
CA GLU A 96 17.76 14.04 -19.54
C GLU A 96 17.30 15.16 -18.59
N ALA A 97 16.73 16.24 -19.12
CA ALA A 97 16.16 17.32 -18.31
C ALA A 97 14.98 16.85 -17.43
N VAL A 98 14.13 15.95 -17.93
CA VAL A 98 13.03 15.36 -17.14
C VAL A 98 13.57 14.43 -16.04
N ALA A 99 14.61 13.66 -16.33
CA ALA A 99 15.26 12.79 -15.36
C ALA A 99 15.89 13.61 -14.22
N ASP A 100 16.66 14.65 -14.54
CA ASP A 100 17.27 15.57 -13.57
C ASP A 100 16.23 16.25 -12.67
N VAL A 101 15.10 16.68 -13.25
CA VAL A 101 13.98 17.25 -12.48
C VAL A 101 13.42 16.24 -11.48
N MET A 102 13.28 14.96 -11.85
CA MET A 102 12.78 13.94 -10.93
C MET A 102 13.80 13.52 -9.87
N GLU A 103 15.09 13.46 -10.20
CA GLU A 103 16.14 13.23 -9.22
C GLU A 103 16.21 14.36 -8.18
N THR A 104 16.12 15.61 -8.65
CA THR A 104 16.01 16.79 -7.79
C THR A 104 14.73 16.74 -6.94
N ALA A 105 13.58 16.40 -7.54
CA ALA A 105 12.33 16.28 -6.79
C ALA A 105 12.39 15.18 -5.72
N MET A 106 13.07 14.07 -5.99
CA MET A 106 13.24 12.98 -5.04
C MET A 106 14.02 13.40 -3.79
N THR A 107 14.99 14.31 -3.92
CA THR A 107 15.80 14.81 -2.81
C THR A 107 15.15 15.97 -2.08
N ASP A 108 14.52 16.89 -2.81
CA ASP A 108 13.92 18.12 -2.29
C ASP A 108 12.54 17.94 -1.65
N VAL A 109 11.72 17.02 -2.17
CA VAL A 109 10.34 16.83 -1.67
C VAL A 109 10.36 16.00 -0.38
N PRO A 110 9.66 16.44 0.69
CA PRO A 110 9.61 15.69 1.95
C PRO A 110 9.10 14.26 1.80
N VAL A 111 9.67 13.34 2.58
CA VAL A 111 9.38 11.89 2.44
C VAL A 111 7.92 11.53 2.75
N TYR A 112 7.27 12.24 3.67
CA TYR A 112 5.85 11.99 3.99
C TYR A 112 4.92 12.36 2.81
N SER A 113 5.32 13.26 1.93
CA SER A 113 4.56 13.64 0.73
C SER A 113 4.48 12.48 -0.25
N TRP A 114 5.62 11.78 -0.43
CA TRP A 114 5.70 10.57 -1.25
C TRP A 114 4.87 9.41 -0.68
N LEU A 115 4.69 9.35 0.65
CA LEU A 115 3.81 8.39 1.30
C LEU A 115 2.34 8.57 0.89
N MET A 116 1.89 9.81 0.68
CA MET A 116 0.51 10.09 0.25
C MET A 116 0.18 9.53 -1.14
N VAL A 117 1.19 9.45 -2.00
CA VAL A 117 1.07 8.91 -3.37
C VAL A 117 1.64 7.49 -3.49
N LEU A 118 1.92 6.82 -2.36
CA LEU A 118 2.56 5.51 -2.33
C LEU A 118 1.81 4.47 -3.18
N SER A 119 0.47 4.50 -3.15
CA SER A 119 -0.35 3.58 -3.93
C SER A 119 -0.18 3.78 -5.44
N GLN A 120 0.03 5.01 -5.90
CA GLN A 120 0.28 5.33 -7.32
C GLN A 120 1.68 4.83 -7.73
N LEU A 121 2.69 5.10 -6.90
CA LEU A 121 4.06 4.62 -7.11
C LEU A 121 4.10 3.08 -7.18
N ILE A 122 3.43 2.41 -6.24
CA ILE A 122 3.35 0.94 -6.19
C ILE A 122 2.69 0.37 -7.46
N SER A 123 1.77 1.11 -8.08
CA SER A 123 1.13 0.68 -9.32
C SER A 123 2.06 0.76 -10.54
N ARG A 124 3.14 1.55 -10.48
CA ARG A 124 4.03 1.85 -11.61
C ARG A 124 5.48 1.37 -11.40
N MET A 125 5.77 0.62 -10.32
CA MET A 125 7.10 0.04 -10.05
C MET A 125 7.67 -0.90 -11.13
N CYS A 126 6.81 -1.42 -12.00
CA CYS A 126 7.15 -2.26 -13.15
C CYS A 126 6.82 -1.52 -14.46
N HIS A 127 7.24 -0.26 -14.57
CA HIS A 127 7.12 0.51 -15.80
C HIS A 127 7.86 -0.17 -16.97
N ARG A 128 7.46 0.15 -18.21
CA ARG A 128 8.10 -0.37 -19.44
C ARG A 128 9.53 0.14 -19.55
N ASP A 129 9.68 1.44 -19.36
CA ASP A 129 10.97 2.12 -19.29
C ASP A 129 11.73 1.77 -18.00
N ALA A 130 13.00 1.40 -18.16
CA ALA A 130 13.84 0.91 -17.08
C ALA A 130 14.26 2.03 -16.11
N ASP A 131 14.52 3.23 -16.61
CA ASP A 131 14.99 4.37 -15.83
C ASP A 131 13.85 4.94 -14.97
N VAL A 132 12.67 5.11 -15.57
CA VAL A 132 11.44 5.50 -14.84
C VAL A 132 11.07 4.47 -13.78
N ALA A 133 11.24 3.18 -14.08
CA ALA A 133 11.04 2.12 -13.10
C ALA A 133 12.09 2.19 -11.97
N ALA A 134 13.35 2.48 -12.28
CA ALA A 134 14.43 2.59 -11.30
C ALA A 134 14.18 3.74 -10.32
N VAL A 135 13.90 4.95 -10.84
CA VAL A 135 13.57 6.13 -10.02
C VAL A 135 12.34 5.86 -9.16
N THR A 136 11.28 5.26 -9.72
CA THR A 136 10.08 4.90 -8.94
C THR A 136 10.41 3.94 -7.79
N ARG A 137 11.22 2.91 -8.04
CA ARG A 137 11.65 1.96 -6.99
C ARG A 137 12.50 2.65 -5.93
N GLN A 138 13.32 3.61 -6.31
CA GLN A 138 14.16 4.38 -5.39
C GLN A 138 13.31 5.26 -4.47
N ILE A 139 12.30 5.96 -5.00
CA ILE A 139 11.35 6.75 -4.22
C ILE A 139 10.62 5.86 -3.21
N ILE A 140 10.10 4.70 -3.65
CA ILE A 140 9.41 3.76 -2.74
C ILE A 140 10.37 3.27 -1.66
N THR A 141 11.62 2.96 -2.00
CA THR A 141 12.63 2.51 -1.03
C THR A 141 12.86 3.57 0.05
N ARG A 142 13.00 4.85 -0.34
CA ARG A 142 13.17 5.97 0.60
C ARG A 142 11.96 6.18 1.52
N VAL A 143 10.74 6.02 0.98
CA VAL A 143 9.50 6.06 1.79
C VAL A 143 9.47 4.90 2.78
N THR A 144 9.86 3.70 2.36
CA THR A 144 9.91 2.53 3.23
C THR A 144 10.99 2.62 4.30
N GLU A 145 12.10 3.31 4.04
CA GLU A 145 13.14 3.59 5.03
C GLU A 145 12.66 4.53 6.13
N ALA A 146 11.91 5.59 5.77
CA ALA A 146 11.40 6.55 6.73
C ALA A 146 10.16 6.03 7.49
N TYR A 147 9.24 5.36 6.78
CA TYR A 147 7.94 4.90 7.30
C TYR A 147 7.72 3.40 7.01
N PRO A 148 8.50 2.49 7.62
CA PRO A 148 8.43 1.06 7.33
C PRO A 148 7.07 0.46 7.73
N GLN A 149 6.53 0.86 8.88
CA GLN A 149 5.27 0.31 9.41
C GLN A 149 4.06 0.62 8.52
N GLN A 150 3.97 1.86 8.01
CA GLN A 150 2.89 2.30 7.13
C GLN A 150 3.05 1.74 5.71
N SER A 151 4.28 1.77 5.17
CA SER A 151 4.54 1.31 3.80
C SER A 151 4.38 -0.21 3.63
N PHE A 152 4.67 -1.01 4.66
CA PHE A 152 4.51 -2.47 4.58
C PHE A 152 3.08 -2.91 4.37
N TRP A 153 2.08 -2.19 4.91
CA TRP A 153 0.66 -2.51 4.67
C TRP A 153 0.31 -2.46 3.18
N SER A 154 0.97 -1.57 2.42
CA SER A 154 0.78 -1.48 0.97
C SER A 154 1.73 -2.37 0.17
N LEU A 155 2.96 -2.60 0.66
CA LEU A 155 4.02 -3.28 -0.08
C LEU A 155 4.00 -4.80 0.09
N VAL A 156 3.73 -5.32 1.29
CA VAL A 156 3.76 -6.78 1.57
C VAL A 156 2.71 -7.56 0.77
N PRO A 157 1.45 -7.10 0.62
CA PRO A 157 0.50 -7.78 -0.27
C PRO A 157 0.97 -7.87 -1.72
N VAL A 158 1.79 -6.91 -2.17
CA VAL A 158 2.34 -6.89 -3.53
C VAL A 158 3.41 -7.95 -3.73
N VAL A 159 4.18 -8.25 -2.69
CA VAL A 159 5.16 -9.34 -2.66
C VAL A 159 4.47 -10.69 -2.87
N ARG A 160 3.26 -10.85 -2.34
CA ARG A 160 2.42 -12.04 -2.51
C ARG A 160 1.54 -12.02 -3.76
N SER A 161 1.77 -11.06 -4.66
CA SER A 161 0.98 -10.97 -5.89
C SER A 161 1.25 -12.14 -6.85
N LYS A 162 0.24 -12.51 -7.62
CA LYS A 162 0.33 -13.58 -8.66
C LYS A 162 1.32 -13.24 -9.78
N TYR A 163 1.63 -11.95 -9.98
CA TYR A 163 2.51 -11.49 -11.05
C TYR A 163 3.97 -11.50 -10.57
N LYS A 164 4.77 -12.45 -11.09
CA LYS A 164 6.16 -12.66 -10.65
C LYS A 164 7.03 -11.41 -10.78
N GLN A 165 6.88 -10.62 -11.85
CA GLN A 165 7.65 -9.39 -12.04
C GLN A 165 7.39 -8.37 -10.91
N ARG A 166 6.12 -8.20 -10.53
CA ARG A 166 5.70 -7.30 -9.45
C ARG A 166 6.13 -7.81 -8.07
N SER A 167 6.03 -9.12 -7.85
CA SER A 167 6.52 -9.78 -6.63
C SER A 167 8.04 -9.63 -6.48
N LYS A 168 8.82 -9.86 -7.55
CA LYS A 168 10.28 -9.70 -7.56
C LYS A 168 10.68 -8.25 -7.26
N ALA A 169 10.07 -7.28 -7.94
CA ALA A 169 10.34 -5.85 -7.72
C ALA A 169 10.03 -5.41 -6.28
N ALA A 170 8.90 -5.83 -5.71
CA ALA A 170 8.55 -5.50 -4.33
C ALA A 170 9.48 -6.17 -3.30
N THR A 171 9.90 -7.41 -3.56
CA THR A 171 10.88 -8.12 -2.71
C THR A 171 12.24 -7.41 -2.72
N GLU A 172 12.68 -6.96 -3.90
CA GLU A 172 13.89 -6.17 -4.06
C GLU A 172 13.83 -4.86 -3.28
N ILE A 173 12.72 -4.12 -3.35
CA ILE A 173 12.52 -2.88 -2.56
C ILE A 173 12.63 -3.17 -1.06
N MET A 174 11.91 -4.18 -0.56
CA MET A 174 11.94 -4.52 0.87
C MET A 174 13.34 -4.94 1.33
N THR A 175 14.07 -5.73 0.54
CA THR A 175 15.43 -6.17 0.90
C THR A 175 16.43 -5.02 0.86
N ARG A 176 16.32 -4.09 -0.10
CA ARG A 176 17.11 -2.85 -0.15
C ARG A 176 16.84 -1.97 1.07
N ALA A 177 15.57 -1.72 1.39
CA ALA A 177 15.20 -0.94 2.57
C ALA A 177 15.70 -1.58 3.87
N LYS A 178 15.56 -2.91 4.02
CA LYS A 178 16.11 -3.65 5.17
C LYS A 178 17.61 -3.45 5.30
N ARG A 179 18.36 -3.60 4.19
CA ARG A 179 19.82 -3.42 4.19
C ARG A 179 20.21 -2.00 4.60
N ASN A 180 19.56 -0.99 4.06
CA ASN A 180 19.89 0.42 4.33
C ASN A 180 19.57 0.82 5.78
N ILE A 181 18.45 0.34 6.33
CA ILE A 181 18.10 0.55 7.74
C ILE A 181 19.11 -0.12 8.68
N LEU A 182 19.60 -1.31 8.32
CA LEU A 182 20.61 -2.02 9.11
C LEU A 182 21.99 -1.38 9.03
N ALA A 183 22.39 -0.91 7.85
CA ALA A 183 23.67 -0.23 7.64
C ALA A 183 23.73 1.14 8.34
N SER A 184 22.60 1.83 8.47
CA SER A 184 22.55 3.18 9.07
C SER A 184 22.52 3.19 10.61
N ARG A 185 22.47 2.02 11.28
CA ARG A 185 22.30 1.94 12.75
C ARG A 185 23.32 0.99 13.40
N ASP A 186 24.54 1.49 13.62
CA ASP A 186 25.60 0.85 14.43
C ASP A 186 25.32 0.80 15.96
N GLY A 187 24.07 1.03 16.39
CA GLY A 187 23.65 1.04 17.80
C GLY A 187 22.84 -0.20 18.20
N LYS A 188 23.48 -1.13 18.92
CA LYS A 188 23.05 -2.49 19.35
C LYS A 188 21.64 -2.70 19.96
N HIS A 189 20.79 -1.68 20.17
CA HIS A 189 19.51 -1.84 20.91
C HIS A 189 18.22 -1.47 20.15
N LYS A 190 18.27 -0.73 19.03
CA LYS A 190 17.07 -0.42 18.20
C LYS A 190 16.97 -1.26 16.92
N GLY A 191 18.01 -2.04 16.60
CA GLY A 191 18.05 -2.94 15.43
C GLY A 191 17.08 -4.12 15.54
N SER A 192 16.91 -4.69 16.74
CA SER A 192 16.05 -5.88 16.95
C SER A 192 14.60 -5.61 16.57
N LYS A 193 13.96 -4.58 17.15
CA LYS A 193 12.53 -4.28 16.90
C LYS A 193 12.20 -4.03 15.42
N CYS A 194 13.15 -3.46 14.66
CA CYS A 194 12.96 -3.25 13.23
C CYS A 194 13.19 -4.55 12.42
N GLN A 195 14.19 -5.36 12.78
CA GLN A 195 14.36 -6.69 12.18
C GLN A 195 13.15 -7.59 12.42
N ASP A 196 12.60 -7.52 13.63
CA ASP A 196 11.38 -8.21 14.03
C ASP A 196 10.18 -7.75 13.18
N LEU A 197 10.08 -6.45 12.86
CA LEU A 197 9.06 -5.95 11.94
C LEU A 197 9.17 -6.59 10.54
N PHE A 198 10.38 -6.73 10.00
CA PHE A 198 10.60 -7.32 8.67
C PHE A 198 10.27 -8.83 8.60
N SER A 199 10.29 -9.55 9.72
CA SER A 199 9.94 -10.98 9.77
C SER A 199 8.48 -11.20 10.17
N GLN A 200 8.00 -10.47 11.19
CA GLN A 200 6.63 -10.60 11.72
C GLN A 200 5.59 -10.10 10.73
N PHE A 201 5.85 -8.98 10.03
CA PHE A 201 4.84 -8.36 9.17
C PHE A 201 4.47 -9.23 7.97
N PRO A 202 5.42 -9.79 7.17
CA PRO A 202 5.06 -10.71 6.09
C PRO A 202 4.32 -11.96 6.60
N ALA A 203 4.73 -12.49 7.74
CA ALA A 203 4.08 -13.65 8.33
C ALA A 203 2.65 -13.33 8.78
N LEU A 204 2.40 -12.15 9.37
CA LEU A 204 1.05 -11.69 9.72
C LEU A 204 0.16 -11.59 8.48
N VAL A 205 0.66 -10.96 7.41
CA VAL A 205 -0.11 -10.81 6.16
C VAL A 205 -0.41 -12.17 5.51
N ASP A 206 0.53 -13.12 5.53
CA ASP A 206 0.30 -14.48 5.01
C ASP A 206 -0.85 -15.18 5.73
N GLN A 207 -0.93 -15.00 7.04
CA GLN A 207 -2.01 -15.57 7.83
C GLN A 207 -3.34 -14.86 7.62
N LEU A 208 -3.35 -13.53 7.46
CA LEU A 208 -4.56 -12.79 7.10
C LEU A 208 -5.10 -13.22 5.72
N ILE A 209 -4.21 -13.48 4.76
CA ILE A 209 -4.55 -14.02 3.45
C ILE A 209 -5.12 -15.44 3.59
N ALA A 210 -4.51 -16.29 4.42
CA ALA A 210 -5.00 -17.64 4.68
C ALA A 210 -6.40 -17.61 5.34
N LEU A 211 -6.61 -16.74 6.33
CA LEU A 211 -7.91 -16.52 6.97
C LEU A 211 -8.97 -16.03 5.99
N ALA A 212 -8.62 -15.08 5.13
CA ALA A 212 -9.53 -14.57 4.11
C ALA A 212 -9.97 -15.71 3.15
N ASN A 213 -9.06 -16.61 2.78
CA ASN A 213 -9.32 -17.72 1.87
C ASN A 213 -9.89 -18.98 2.54
N TYR A 214 -9.89 -19.07 3.88
CA TYR A 214 -10.49 -20.19 4.60
C TYR A 214 -11.99 -20.30 4.28
N ILE A 215 -12.44 -21.50 3.95
CA ILE A 215 -13.85 -21.79 3.66
C ILE A 215 -14.38 -22.61 4.84
N PRO A 216 -15.18 -22.02 5.73
CA PRO A 216 -15.76 -22.74 6.85
C PRO A 216 -16.82 -23.74 6.36
N ASP A 217 -16.98 -24.82 7.11
CA ASP A 217 -18.04 -25.80 6.86
C ASP A 217 -19.44 -25.15 7.03
N GLN A 218 -20.44 -25.61 6.28
CA GLN A 218 -21.67 -24.84 6.00
C GLN A 218 -22.50 -24.42 7.23
N ARG A 219 -22.25 -25.01 8.41
CA ARG A 219 -23.01 -24.77 9.64
C ARG A 219 -22.33 -23.81 10.63
N VAL A 220 -21.05 -23.46 10.42
CA VAL A 220 -20.28 -22.74 11.43
C VAL A 220 -20.35 -21.23 11.19
N ARG A 221 -21.12 -20.52 12.02
CA ARG A 221 -21.23 -19.04 12.00
C ARG A 221 -20.11 -18.35 12.78
N LYS A 222 -19.53 -19.03 13.76
CA LYS A 222 -18.40 -18.55 14.57
C LYS A 222 -17.44 -19.71 14.77
N PHE A 223 -16.16 -19.51 14.51
CA PHE A 223 -15.14 -20.52 14.74
C PHE A 223 -13.95 -19.92 15.49
N ASP A 224 -13.32 -20.74 16.33
CA ASP A 224 -12.11 -20.39 17.03
C ASP A 224 -10.89 -20.73 16.17
N LEU A 225 -9.99 -19.76 15.93
CA LEU A 225 -8.79 -19.97 15.11
C LEU A 225 -7.83 -21.01 15.70
N THR A 226 -7.90 -21.25 17.01
CA THR A 226 -7.01 -22.15 17.74
C THR A 226 -7.39 -23.63 17.62
N ARG A 227 -8.65 -23.95 17.31
CA ARG A 227 -9.16 -25.34 17.31
C ARG A 227 -9.51 -25.88 15.92
N GLU A 228 -10.12 -25.07 15.06
CA GLU A 228 -10.70 -25.57 13.79
C GLU A 228 -10.14 -24.89 12.53
N GLY A 229 -9.45 -23.76 12.68
CA GLY A 229 -9.03 -22.89 11.58
C GLY A 229 -7.60 -23.07 11.05
N GLY A 230 -6.77 -23.93 11.64
CA GLY A 230 -5.38 -24.15 11.20
C GLY A 230 -4.43 -22.94 11.33
N LEU A 231 -4.86 -21.88 12.02
CA LEU A 231 -4.15 -20.60 12.12
C LEU A 231 -3.51 -20.39 13.51
N THR A 232 -3.04 -21.49 14.13
CA THR A 232 -2.37 -21.50 15.44
C THR A 232 -1.14 -20.59 15.51
N HIS A 233 -0.55 -20.23 14.36
CA HIS A 233 0.60 -19.33 14.28
C HIS A 233 0.25 -17.85 14.49
N VAL A 234 -0.96 -17.38 14.17
CA VAL A 234 -1.35 -15.97 14.41
C VAL A 234 -1.42 -15.67 15.90
N THR A 235 -2.03 -16.57 16.66
CA THR A 235 -2.15 -16.47 18.11
C THR A 235 -0.79 -16.59 18.80
N ARG A 236 0.17 -17.31 18.20
CA ARG A 236 1.52 -17.50 18.75
C ARG A 236 2.50 -16.38 18.42
N MET A 237 2.30 -15.65 17.32
CA MET A 237 3.29 -14.67 16.84
C MET A 237 3.30 -13.34 17.58
N ASN A 238 2.34 -13.08 18.49
CA ASN A 238 2.16 -11.83 19.24
C ASN A 238 2.74 -10.58 18.52
N PRO A 239 2.05 -10.04 17.49
CA PRO A 239 2.60 -9.01 16.62
C PRO A 239 2.62 -7.61 17.29
N ASP A 240 3.27 -7.50 18.46
CA ASP A 240 3.36 -6.29 19.27
C ASP A 240 4.04 -5.12 18.54
N ALA A 241 4.83 -5.42 17.50
CA ALA A 241 5.61 -4.45 16.74
C ALA A 241 4.87 -3.86 15.52
N VAL A 242 3.70 -4.40 15.15
CA VAL A 242 2.97 -4.01 13.92
C VAL A 242 1.85 -3.02 14.26
N ILE A 243 1.76 -1.90 13.55
CA ILE A 243 0.64 -0.95 13.68
C ILE A 243 -0.64 -1.49 13.07
N LEU A 244 -1.78 -1.11 13.64
CA LEU A 244 -3.07 -1.40 13.06
C LEU A 244 -3.29 -0.65 11.74
N PRO A 245 -3.85 -1.30 10.69
CA PRO A 245 -4.09 -0.66 9.40
C PRO A 245 -5.40 0.15 9.41
N VAL A 246 -5.51 1.13 10.32
CA VAL A 246 -6.64 2.07 10.34
C VAL A 246 -6.27 3.34 9.58
N LEU A 247 -7.28 3.99 8.99
CA LEU A 247 -7.06 5.14 8.10
C LEU A 247 -6.27 6.27 8.77
N ASN A 248 -6.52 6.55 10.06
CA ASN A 248 -5.82 7.62 10.77
C ASN A 248 -4.30 7.34 10.93
N MET A 249 -3.91 6.05 11.00
CA MET A 249 -2.52 5.63 11.26
C MET A 249 -1.73 5.49 9.96
N LEU A 250 -2.42 5.29 8.84
CA LEU A 250 -1.83 5.18 7.51
C LEU A 250 -1.82 6.51 6.74
N THR A 251 -2.60 7.49 7.17
CA THR A 251 -2.69 8.81 6.52
C THR A 251 -1.81 9.81 7.25
N PRO A 252 -0.80 10.41 6.58
CA PRO A 252 0.06 11.41 7.22
C PRO A 252 -0.71 12.70 7.50
N GLU A 253 -0.42 13.31 8.64
CA GLU A 253 -0.92 14.64 8.98
C GLU A 253 -0.07 15.72 8.30
N LEU A 254 -0.76 16.64 7.64
CA LEU A 254 -0.11 17.78 7.00
C LEU A 254 0.15 18.89 8.04
N PRO A 255 1.30 19.59 7.95
CA PRO A 255 1.57 20.77 8.75
C PRO A 255 0.47 21.83 8.60
N THR A 256 -0.03 22.36 9.71
CA THR A 256 -1.10 23.38 9.74
C THR A 256 -0.65 24.73 9.19
N ASN A 257 0.66 25.00 9.18
CA ASN A 257 1.26 26.21 8.62
C ASN A 257 1.27 26.22 7.07
N GLY A 258 0.87 25.12 6.41
CA GLY A 258 0.82 25.00 4.95
C GLY A 258 2.19 24.96 4.26
N VAL A 259 3.29 25.02 5.03
CA VAL A 259 4.67 25.03 4.57
C VAL A 259 5.28 23.64 4.72
N ALA A 260 6.11 23.27 3.75
CA ALA A 260 6.89 22.05 3.82
C ALA A 260 7.96 22.12 4.89
N ASN A 261 7.83 21.30 5.93
CA ASN A 261 8.92 21.11 6.86
C ASN A 261 9.40 19.65 6.76
N PRO A 262 10.61 19.40 6.22
CA PRO A 262 11.20 18.07 6.14
C PRO A 262 11.31 17.35 7.50
N SER A 263 11.38 18.10 8.60
CA SER A 263 11.47 17.56 9.97
C SER A 263 10.12 17.38 10.66
N HIS A 264 9.00 17.59 9.95
CA HIS A 264 7.66 17.37 10.49
C HIS A 264 7.41 15.90 10.79
N ASN A 265 6.93 15.60 12.00
CA ASN A 265 6.50 14.26 12.35
C ASN A 265 5.06 14.03 11.88
N ALA A 266 4.91 13.34 10.75
CA ALA A 266 3.61 13.12 10.11
C ALA A 266 2.66 12.18 10.91
N PHE A 267 3.14 11.48 11.94
CA PHE A 267 2.39 10.45 12.69
C PHE A 267 2.48 10.60 14.22
N SER A 268 2.80 11.80 14.73
CA SER A 268 3.10 12.02 16.15
C SER A 268 2.01 11.47 17.09
N GLY A 269 2.34 10.42 17.84
CA GLY A 269 1.53 9.91 18.96
C GLY A 269 0.30 9.06 18.59
N ARG A 270 0.11 8.68 17.31
CA ARG A 270 -1.05 7.89 16.85
C ARG A 270 -0.75 6.41 16.57
N GLU A 271 0.49 5.96 16.78
CA GLU A 271 0.91 4.59 16.48
C GLU A 271 0.34 3.61 17.49
N THR A 272 -0.86 3.08 17.22
CA THR A 272 -1.43 1.98 18.00
C THR A 272 -0.97 0.65 17.40
N THR A 273 -0.23 -0.13 18.18
CA THR A 273 0.21 -1.47 17.76
C THR A 273 -0.84 -2.53 18.09
N ILE A 274 -0.75 -3.68 17.42
CA ILE A 274 -1.60 -4.82 17.69
C ILE A 274 -1.15 -5.47 19.01
N GLN A 275 -1.92 -5.30 20.09
CA GLN A 275 -1.70 -6.03 21.35
C GLN A 275 -2.33 -7.42 21.34
N GLY A 276 -3.32 -7.63 20.48
CA GLY A 276 -3.98 -8.93 20.37
C GLY A 276 -5.22 -8.94 19.51
N ILE A 277 -6.00 -10.02 19.58
CA ILE A 277 -7.24 -10.22 18.83
C ILE A 277 -8.36 -10.59 19.80
N LYS A 278 -9.27 -9.67 20.11
CA LYS A 278 -10.25 -9.85 21.19
C LYS A 278 -11.29 -10.95 20.86
N LYS A 279 -11.72 -11.71 21.88
CA LYS A 279 -12.94 -12.53 21.83
C LYS A 279 -14.17 -11.64 22.10
N GLU A 280 -15.11 -11.59 21.18
CA GLU A 280 -16.36 -10.83 21.34
C GLU A 280 -17.34 -11.65 22.21
N VAL A 281 -17.36 -11.38 23.53
CA VAL A 281 -18.41 -11.89 24.44
C VAL A 281 -19.60 -10.94 24.31
N LEU A 282 -20.73 -11.45 23.81
CA LEU A 282 -21.99 -10.70 23.74
C LEU A 282 -22.54 -10.47 25.17
N PRO A 283 -23.10 -9.29 25.49
CA PRO A 283 -23.94 -9.12 26.67
C PRO A 283 -25.29 -9.77 26.39
N GLY A 284 -25.44 -11.04 26.76
CA GLY A 284 -26.66 -11.80 26.51
C GLY A 284 -26.70 -13.06 27.35
N ASN A 285 -27.27 -12.93 28.54
CA ASN A 285 -27.77 -13.98 29.42
C ASN A 285 -26.81 -15.13 29.75
N THR A 286 -25.87 -14.84 30.65
CA THR A 286 -25.66 -15.72 31.80
C THR A 286 -25.43 -14.82 33.00
N GLU A 287 -26.36 -14.87 33.95
CA GLU A 287 -26.04 -14.56 35.34
C GLU A 287 -24.94 -15.55 35.74
N VAL A 288 -23.68 -15.18 35.53
CA VAL A 288 -22.56 -15.83 36.21
C VAL A 288 -22.34 -15.01 37.46
N SER A 289 -23.07 -15.42 38.50
CA SER A 289 -22.73 -15.18 39.89
C SER A 289 -21.39 -15.85 40.18
N ASP A 290 -20.29 -15.23 39.75
CA ASP A 290 -18.96 -15.49 40.28
C ASP A 290 -18.09 -14.27 39.97
N ALA A 291 -18.05 -13.37 40.94
CA ALA A 291 -17.26 -12.14 40.93
C ALA A 291 -15.73 -12.37 40.94
N ASN A 292 -15.25 -13.57 40.57
CA ASN A 292 -13.84 -13.95 40.65
C ASN A 292 -13.19 -14.34 39.31
N CYS A 293 -13.89 -14.32 38.17
CA CYS A 293 -13.32 -14.80 36.90
C CYS A 293 -13.18 -13.74 35.78
N VAL A 294 -13.53 -12.47 36.02
CA VAL A 294 -13.48 -11.44 34.96
C VAL A 294 -12.15 -10.67 34.91
N ASN A 295 -11.22 -10.95 35.83
CA ASN A 295 -10.04 -10.09 36.03
C ASN A 295 -8.70 -10.85 36.14
N MET A 296 -8.47 -11.83 35.26
CA MET A 296 -7.17 -12.51 35.19
C MET A 296 -6.53 -12.40 33.80
N TYR A 297 -6.30 -11.16 33.37
CA TYR A 297 -5.47 -10.83 32.20
C TYR A 297 -4.41 -9.76 32.51
N LEU A 298 -3.98 -9.63 33.77
CA LEU A 298 -2.90 -8.72 34.14
C LEU A 298 -1.94 -9.39 35.13
N LEU A 299 -0.70 -9.61 34.65
CA LEU A 299 0.58 -9.68 35.36
C LEU A 299 0.93 -10.93 36.22
N CYS A 300 1.87 -11.77 35.75
CA CYS A 300 2.99 -12.22 36.60
C CYS A 300 4.31 -11.68 36.03
N PRO A 301 4.99 -10.73 36.68
CA PRO A 301 6.26 -10.18 36.19
C PRO A 301 7.49 -11.03 36.50
N ARG A 302 7.36 -12.22 37.11
CA ARG A 302 8.54 -12.97 37.60
C ARG A 302 8.52 -14.48 37.35
N CYS A 303 7.52 -15.00 36.67
CA CYS A 303 7.34 -16.44 36.61
C CYS A 303 6.84 -16.88 35.24
N CYS A 304 7.73 -17.52 34.48
CA CYS A 304 7.44 -18.27 33.24
C CYS A 304 7.12 -17.41 32.01
N GLY A 305 7.77 -17.69 30.87
CA GLY A 305 7.52 -17.01 29.59
C GLY A 305 6.08 -17.16 29.12
N ALA A 306 5.24 -16.19 29.51
CA ALA A 306 3.81 -16.20 29.29
C ALA A 306 3.49 -15.95 27.82
N HIS A 307 3.19 -17.03 27.09
CA HIS A 307 2.44 -16.94 25.84
C HIS A 307 1.03 -16.46 26.17
N VAL A 308 0.70 -15.23 25.78
CA VAL A 308 -0.65 -14.67 25.85
C VAL A 308 -1.49 -15.42 24.81
N PHE A 309 -2.21 -16.46 25.26
CA PHE A 309 -3.10 -17.24 24.40
C PHE A 309 -4.39 -16.47 24.14
N ILE A 310 -4.38 -15.70 23.07
CA ILE A 310 -5.54 -14.96 22.61
C ILE A 310 -6.49 -15.94 21.89
N ALA A 311 -7.62 -16.28 22.53
CA ALA A 311 -8.70 -17.02 21.89
C ALA A 311 -9.35 -16.14 20.81
N VAL A 312 -8.94 -16.35 19.55
CA VAL A 312 -9.44 -15.58 18.41
C VAL A 312 -10.74 -16.18 17.91
N GLN A 313 -11.86 -15.50 18.17
CA GLN A 313 -13.16 -15.88 17.64
C GLN A 313 -13.41 -15.08 16.34
N VAL A 314 -13.60 -15.79 15.23
CA VAL A 314 -13.91 -15.19 13.93
C VAL A 314 -15.38 -15.44 13.62
N GLU A 315 -16.09 -14.38 13.26
CA GLU A 315 -17.49 -14.45 12.85
C GLU A 315 -17.60 -14.44 11.32
N VAL A 316 -18.34 -15.41 10.78
CA VAL A 316 -18.62 -15.52 9.36
C VAL A 316 -19.95 -14.86 9.08
N MET A 317 -19.94 -13.75 8.34
CA MET A 317 -21.18 -13.02 8.05
C MET A 317 -22.06 -13.76 7.04
N ALA A 318 -23.37 -13.68 7.23
CA ALA A 318 -24.36 -14.24 6.33
C ALA A 318 -24.48 -13.38 5.06
N SER A 319 -23.62 -13.65 4.08
CA SER A 319 -23.62 -13.00 2.76
C SER A 319 -23.11 -13.98 1.70
N LEU A 320 -23.35 -13.69 0.41
CA LEU A 320 -22.90 -14.51 -0.72
C LEU A 320 -21.39 -14.74 -0.71
N GLN A 321 -20.63 -13.72 -0.31
CA GLN A 321 -19.16 -13.80 -0.21
C GLN A 321 -18.66 -14.41 1.11
N LYS A 322 -19.54 -14.66 2.09
CA LYS A 322 -19.22 -15.14 3.45
C LYS A 322 -17.96 -14.49 4.04
N PRO A 323 -17.91 -13.15 4.14
CA PRO A 323 -16.72 -12.47 4.60
C PRO A 323 -16.57 -12.63 6.13
N LYS A 324 -15.32 -12.59 6.62
CA LYS A 324 -14.97 -12.94 8.00
C LYS A 324 -14.66 -11.69 8.81
N LYS A 325 -15.43 -11.46 9.87
CA LYS A 325 -15.22 -10.38 10.83
C LYS A 325 -14.16 -10.79 11.85
N VAL A 326 -13.14 -9.96 12.02
CA VAL A 326 -12.02 -10.15 12.95
C VAL A 326 -11.89 -8.89 13.80
N VAL A 327 -11.72 -9.03 15.12
CA VAL A 327 -11.61 -7.89 16.04
C VAL A 327 -10.22 -7.84 16.65
N PHE A 328 -9.39 -6.89 16.24
CA PHE A 328 -8.08 -6.65 16.84
C PHE A 328 -8.20 -5.74 18.06
N LEU A 329 -7.35 -5.94 19.06
CA LEU A 329 -7.18 -5.05 20.20
C LEU A 329 -5.96 -4.17 19.93
N GLY A 330 -6.18 -2.86 19.92
CA GLY A 330 -5.09 -1.90 19.86
C GLY A 330 -4.39 -1.73 21.21
N SER A 331 -3.17 -1.21 21.16
CA SER A 331 -2.40 -0.80 22.35
C SER A 331 -3.04 0.28 23.20
N ASP A 332 -4.06 0.94 22.67
CA ASP A 332 -4.91 1.92 23.35
C ASP A 332 -6.08 1.27 24.11
N GLY A 333 -6.20 -0.07 24.05
CA GLY A 333 -7.27 -0.84 24.67
C GLY A 333 -8.57 -0.87 23.88
N HIS A 334 -8.64 -0.22 22.71
CA HIS A 334 -9.86 -0.19 21.90
C HIS A 334 -9.94 -1.39 20.94
N PRO A 335 -11.15 -1.98 20.77
CA PRO A 335 -11.38 -3.01 19.78
C PRO A 335 -11.59 -2.41 18.37
N TYR A 336 -10.81 -2.87 17.41
CA TYR A 336 -10.90 -2.50 16.00
C TYR A 336 -11.42 -3.67 15.17
N THR A 337 -12.54 -3.47 14.49
CA THR A 337 -13.17 -4.50 13.67
C THR A 337 -12.69 -4.40 12.23
N PHE A 338 -12.24 -5.53 11.68
CA PHE A 338 -11.81 -5.67 10.29
C PHE A 338 -12.59 -6.76 9.60
N LEU A 339 -12.71 -6.60 8.28
CA LEU A 339 -13.41 -7.55 7.43
C LEU A 339 -12.44 -8.19 6.44
N ALA A 340 -12.24 -9.50 6.57
CA ALA A 340 -11.49 -10.29 5.62
C ALA A 340 -12.43 -10.84 4.54
N LYS A 341 -12.35 -10.26 3.33
CA LYS A 341 -13.13 -10.71 2.17
C LYS A 341 -12.33 -11.69 1.31
N PRO A 342 -12.88 -12.87 0.95
CA PRO A 342 -12.22 -13.79 0.04
C PRO A 342 -12.21 -13.23 -1.39
N LYS A 343 -11.06 -13.36 -2.07
CA LYS A 343 -10.91 -13.12 -3.53
C LYS A 343 -11.40 -11.75 -4.03
N ASP A 344 -11.37 -10.72 -3.18
CA ASP A 344 -11.80 -9.37 -3.55
C ASP A 344 -10.63 -8.53 -4.10
N ASP A 345 -10.91 -7.65 -5.05
CA ASP A 345 -9.92 -6.69 -5.58
C ASP A 345 -9.99 -5.38 -4.80
N LEU A 346 -9.40 -5.41 -3.60
CA LEU A 346 -9.35 -4.27 -2.67
C LEU A 346 -8.64 -3.03 -3.23
N ARG A 347 -8.02 -3.12 -4.41
CA ARG A 347 -7.44 -1.94 -5.09
C ARG A 347 -8.52 -0.96 -5.53
N LYS A 348 -9.69 -1.46 -5.93
CA LYS A 348 -10.81 -0.59 -6.31
C LYS A 348 -11.31 0.19 -5.10
N ASP A 349 -11.48 -0.51 -3.97
CA ASP A 349 -11.88 0.08 -2.70
C ASP A 349 -10.85 1.10 -2.21
N GLN A 350 -9.56 0.80 -2.32
CA GLN A 350 -8.47 1.72 -1.99
C GLN A 350 -8.54 3.02 -2.82
N ARG A 351 -8.75 2.92 -4.14
CA ARG A 351 -8.89 4.10 -5.01
C ARG A 351 -10.14 4.91 -4.70
N LEU A 352 -11.24 4.24 -4.36
CA LEU A 352 -12.46 4.91 -3.94
C LEU A 352 -12.25 5.68 -2.63
N MET A 353 -11.53 5.10 -1.68
CA MET A 353 -11.18 5.76 -0.41
C MET A 353 -10.25 6.96 -0.63
N GLU A 354 -9.27 6.86 -1.53
CA GLU A 354 -8.41 7.98 -1.92
C GLU A 354 -9.22 9.11 -2.55
N LEU A 355 -10.15 8.78 -3.44
CA LEU A 355 -11.06 9.75 -4.05
C LEU A 355 -11.95 10.42 -3.00
N ALA A 356 -12.57 9.64 -2.11
CA ALA A 356 -13.39 10.17 -1.03
C ALA A 356 -12.59 11.09 -0.11
N THR A 357 -11.34 10.74 0.19
CA THR A 357 -10.43 11.58 0.98
C THR A 357 -10.10 12.88 0.26
N ALA A 358 -9.86 12.84 -1.05
CA ALA A 358 -9.63 14.04 -1.87
C ALA A 358 -10.87 14.93 -1.92
N LEU A 359 -12.07 14.34 -2.10
CA LEU A 359 -13.34 15.06 -2.10
C LEU A 359 -13.62 15.73 -0.75
N ASN A 360 -13.49 14.99 0.35
CA ASN A 360 -13.70 15.53 1.69
C ASN A 360 -12.80 16.74 1.97
N ARG A 361 -11.55 16.72 1.48
CA ARG A 361 -10.66 17.87 1.59
C ARG A 361 -11.14 19.06 0.76
N CYS A 362 -11.67 18.85 -0.44
CA CYS A 362 -12.23 19.94 -1.26
C CYS A 362 -13.49 20.54 -0.61
N VAL A 363 -14.33 19.70 0.01
CA VAL A 363 -15.58 20.15 0.64
C VAL A 363 -15.33 20.97 1.91
N ILE A 364 -14.28 20.66 2.68
CA ILE A 364 -13.92 21.42 3.90
C ILE A 364 -13.40 22.85 3.57
N PHE A 365 -13.09 23.15 2.31
CA PHE A 365 -12.67 24.48 1.86
C PHE A 365 -13.81 25.34 1.27
N ILE A 366 -15.07 24.88 1.35
CA ILE A 366 -16.29 25.67 1.13
C ILE A 366 -16.96 25.85 2.48
#